data_AF-A0A6G3TBC7-F1
#
_entry.id   AF-A0A6G3TBC7-F1
#
_cell.length_a   1.000
_cell.length_b   1.000
_cell.length_c   1.000
_cell.angle_alpha   90.00
_cell.angle_beta   90.00
_cell.angle_gamma   90.00
#
_symmetry.space_group_name_H-M   'P 1'
#
loop_
_entity.id
_entity.type
_entity.pdbx_description
1 polymer ?
#
loop_
_entity_poly.entity_id
_entity_poly.type
_entity_poly.pdbx_seq_one_letter_code
_entity_poly.pdbx_strand_id
1 'polypeptide(L)' 'DAARHAWMSRAVTGLTAARPDAIVVEMGLPGAGPAAAAQIFTHGASAASGVAAAEALTQASVL' A
#
# COMPACT_ATOMS: atom_id res chain seq x y z
N ASP A 1 -3.65 -3.30 -7.19
CA ASP A 1 -4.44 -4.37 -7.84
C ASP A 1 -5.84 -4.54 -7.24
N ALA A 2 -6.06 -4.06 -6.00
CA ALA A 2 -7.32 -4.19 -5.30
C ALA A 2 -8.54 -3.60 -6.04
N ALA A 3 -8.33 -2.56 -6.84
CA ALA A 3 -9.37 -1.97 -7.68
C ALA A 3 -9.90 -2.90 -8.78
N ARG A 4 -9.09 -3.89 -9.23
CA ARG A 4 -9.48 -4.87 -10.26
C ARG A 4 -10.02 -6.18 -9.68
N HIS A 5 -9.75 -6.45 -8.41
CA HIS A 5 -10.04 -7.74 -7.79
C HIS A 5 -10.78 -7.54 -6.46
N ALA A 6 -12.10 -7.75 -6.47
CA ALA A 6 -12.96 -7.55 -5.31
C ALA A 6 -12.52 -8.36 -4.07
N TRP A 7 -11.91 -9.53 -4.25
CA TRP A 7 -11.40 -10.32 -3.13
C TRP A 7 -10.21 -9.64 -2.42
N MET A 8 -9.33 -8.96 -3.17
CA MET A 8 -8.21 -8.21 -2.59
C MET A 8 -8.73 -6.99 -1.84
N SER A 9 -9.70 -6.25 -2.41
CA SER A 9 -10.33 -5.12 -1.71
C SER A 9 -10.96 -5.53 -0.38
N ARG A 10 -11.67 -6.67 -0.34
CA ARG A 10 -12.19 -7.23 0.91
C ARG A 10 -11.09 -7.63 1.89
N ALA A 11 -10.01 -8.25 1.42
CA ALA A 11 -8.89 -8.63 2.27
C ALA A 11 -8.20 -7.41 2.89
N VAL A 12 -7.89 -6.38 2.09
CA VAL A 12 -7.29 -5.13 2.59
C VAL A 12 -8.22 -4.45 3.59
N THR A 13 -9.53 -4.38 3.30
CA THR A 13 -10.52 -3.80 4.22
C THR A 13 -10.55 -4.54 5.56
N GLY A 14 -10.54 -5.88 5.54
CA GLY A 14 -10.52 -6.69 6.76
C GLY A 14 -9.24 -6.48 7.57
N LEU A 15 -8.09 -6.41 6.90
CA LEU A 15 -6.80 -6.17 7.54
C LEU A 15 -6.73 -4.78 8.18
N THR A 16 -7.12 -3.71 7.47
CA THR A 16 -7.06 -2.35 8.02
C THR A 16 -8.11 -2.10 9.10
N ALA A 17 -9.27 -2.79 9.06
CA ALA A 17 -10.23 -2.76 10.16
C ALA A 17 -9.68 -3.44 11.42
N ALA A 18 -8.97 -4.56 11.28
CA ALA A 18 -8.37 -5.29 12.40
C ALA A 18 -7.08 -4.62 12.93
N ARG A 19 -6.42 -3.81 12.10
CA ARG A 19 -5.19 -3.09 12.41
C ARG A 19 -5.34 -1.61 12.01
N PRO A 20 -5.92 -0.79 12.90
CA PRO A 20 -6.12 0.64 12.64
C PRO A 20 -4.82 1.41 12.35
N ASP A 21 -3.67 0.87 12.77
CA ASP A 21 -2.32 1.39 12.54
C ASP A 21 -1.67 0.89 11.23
N ALA A 22 -2.37 0.07 10.45
CA ALA A 22 -1.84 -0.46 9.21
C ALA A 22 -1.64 0.64 8.16
N ILE A 23 -0.50 0.56 7.45
CA ILE A 23 -0.19 1.36 6.28
C ILE A 23 -0.39 0.49 5.04
N VAL A 24 -1.02 1.06 4.00
CA VAL A 24 -1.23 0.36 2.72
C VAL A 24 -0.30 0.94 1.67
N VAL A 25 0.47 0.08 1.01
CA VAL A 25 1.30 0.43 -0.16
C VAL A 25 0.64 -0.15 -1.41
N GLU A 26 0.04 0.71 -2.23
CA GLU A 26 -0.55 0.34 -3.51
C GLU A 26 0.47 0.58 -4.62
N MET A 27 0.93 -0.52 -5.24
CA MET A 27 2.04 -0.45 -6.20
C MET A 27 1.61 -0.16 -7.66
N GLY A 28 0.40 0.36 -7.86
CA GLY A 28 -0.18 0.59 -9.18
C GLY A 28 -0.78 1.98 -9.31
N LEU A 29 -1.82 2.09 -10.12
CA LEU A 29 -2.61 3.33 -10.20
C LEU A 29 -3.44 3.52 -8.91
N PRO A 30 -3.55 4.75 -8.41
CA PRO A 30 -4.44 5.05 -7.30
C PRO A 30 -5.89 4.68 -7.63
N GLY A 31 -6.57 4.06 -6.67
CA GLY A 31 -7.99 3.73 -6.76
C GLY A 31 -8.68 4.05 -5.43
N ALA A 32 -10.01 3.93 -5.42
CA ALA A 32 -10.77 4.00 -4.17
C ALA A 32 -10.41 2.78 -3.30
N GLY A 33 -9.62 3.00 -2.25
CA GLY A 33 -9.23 2.00 -1.27
C GLY A 33 -9.87 2.28 0.10
N PRO A 34 -10.00 1.25 0.96
CA PRO A 34 -10.45 1.45 2.33
C PRO A 34 -9.50 2.39 3.09
N ALA A 35 -10.03 3.07 4.11
CA ALA A 35 -9.22 3.90 4.99
C ALA A 35 -8.13 3.06 5.68
N ALA A 36 -6.95 3.66 5.80
CA ALA A 36 -5.76 3.11 6.47
C ALA A 36 -5.09 4.26 7.22
N ALA A 37 -4.16 3.95 8.14
CA ALA A 37 -3.41 4.98 8.86
C ALA A 37 -2.62 5.89 7.91
N ALA A 38 -2.08 5.30 6.83
CA ALA A 38 -1.52 6.00 5.70
C ALA A 38 -1.66 5.17 4.42
N GLN A 39 -1.62 5.84 3.27
CA GLN A 39 -1.63 5.21 1.95
C GLN A 39 -0.47 5.73 1.11
N ILE A 40 0.32 4.82 0.56
CA ILE A 40 1.43 5.12 -0.34
C ILE A 40 1.08 4.56 -1.72
N PHE A 41 1.18 5.40 -2.75
CA PHE A 41 0.99 4.99 -4.14
C PHE A 41 2.33 5.11 -4.86
N THR A 42 2.91 3.99 -5.30
CA THR A 42 4.23 4.02 -5.96
C THR A 42 4.15 4.26 -7.47
N HIS A 43 2.94 4.29 -8.05
CA HIS A 43 2.68 4.46 -9.48
C HIS A 43 3.37 3.42 -10.40
N GLY A 44 3.90 2.34 -9.83
CA GLY A 44 4.60 1.28 -10.54
C GLY A 44 5.03 0.14 -9.63
N ALA A 45 5.02 -1.08 -10.16
CA ALA A 45 5.26 -2.32 -9.41
C ALA A 45 6.70 -2.86 -9.57
N SER A 46 7.69 -1.97 -9.68
CA SER A 46 9.09 -2.35 -9.83
C SER A 46 9.74 -2.66 -8.48
N ALA A 47 10.86 -3.39 -8.48
CA ALA A 47 11.67 -3.59 -7.28
C ALA A 47 12.15 -2.26 -6.67
N ALA A 48 12.59 -1.32 -7.52
CA ALA A 48 12.99 0.03 -7.09
C ALA A 48 11.83 0.79 -6.41
N SER A 49 10.61 0.62 -6.91
CA SER A 49 9.41 1.20 -6.30
C SER A 49 9.13 0.62 -4.90
N GLY A 50 9.36 -0.69 -4.73
CA GLY A 50 9.24 -1.34 -3.42
C GLY A 50 10.29 -0.86 -2.42
N VAL A 51 11.54 -0.70 -2.87
CA VAL A 51 12.63 -0.12 -2.07
C VAL A 51 12.30 1.31 -1.64
N ALA A 52 11.93 2.18 -2.59
CA ALA A 52 11.60 3.57 -2.27
C ALA A 52 10.43 3.69 -1.26
N ALA A 53 9.43 2.82 -1.36
CA ALA A 53 8.35 2.76 -0.36
C ALA A 53 8.87 2.33 1.02
N ALA A 54 9.77 1.35 1.09
CA ALA A 54 10.38 0.92 2.33
C ALA A 54 11.23 2.04 2.96
N GLU A 55 12.08 2.71 2.17
CA GLU A 55 12.89 3.85 2.62
C GLU A 55 12.01 4.98 3.17
N ALA A 56 10.91 5.30 2.49
CA ALA A 56 9.94 6.30 2.96
C ALA A 56 9.29 5.90 4.29
N LEU A 57 9.00 4.61 4.51
CA LEU A 57 8.40 4.11 5.74
C LEU A 57 9.38 4.10 6.91
N THR A 58 10.64 3.73 6.67
CA THR A 58 11.64 3.55 7.73
C THR A 58 12.51 4.78 7.95
N GLN A 59 12.41 5.80 7.09
CA GLN A 59 13.29 6.97 7.07
C GLN A 59 14.78 6.56 6.98
N ALA A 60 15.05 5.43 6.33
CA ALA A 60 16.39 4.89 6.17
C ALA A 60 16.70 4.75 4.68
N SER A 61 17.86 5.22 4.24
CA SER A 61 18.36 5.01 2.88
C SER A 61 19.05 3.65 2.81
N VAL A 62 18.79 2.88 1.75
CA VAL A 62 19.55 1.64 1.46
C VAL A 62 20.56 1.83 0.32
N LEU A 63 20.66 3.05 -0.21
CA LEU A 63 21.72 3.57 -1.07
C LEU A 63 22.61 4.54 -0.29
#